data_AF-A0A553AES5-F1
#
_entry.id   AF-A0A553AES5-F1
#
_cell.length_a   1.000
_cell.length_b   1.000
_cell.length_c   1.000
_cell.angle_alpha   90.00
_cell.angle_beta   90.00
_cell.angle_gamma   90.00
#
_symmetry.space_group_name_H-M   'P 1'
#
loop_
_entity.id
_entity.type
_entity.pdbx_description
1 polymer ?
#
loop_
_entity_poly.entity_id
_entity_poly.type
_entity_poly.pdbx_seq_one_letter_code
_entity_poly.pdbx_strand_id
1 'polypeptide(L)'
;MEPCQNYIAINKELWNKKTPIHFESDFYDIKGFINGNCSLNDIELTLLGDISGKTILHLQCHYHSISEVLNSLTKNNLEINSLDEFDYSPYCCFNETIEIAPKKYRIKHLDNKIPMVYTIVATKKHQ
;
A
#
# COMPACT_ATOMS: atom_id res chain seq x y z
N MET A 1 34.71 7.38 -17.10
CA MET A 1 33.39 6.88 -16.68
C MET A 1 33.39 6.89 -15.17
N GLU A 2 32.49 7.68 -14.57
CA GLU A 2 32.21 7.60 -13.13
C GLU A 2 31.86 6.15 -12.75
N PRO A 3 32.30 5.62 -11.60
CA PRO A 3 31.95 4.27 -11.19
C PRO A 3 30.44 4.16 -11.06
N CYS A 4 29.85 3.09 -11.62
CA CYS A 4 28.44 2.77 -11.47
C CYS A 4 28.13 2.64 -9.98
N GLN A 5 27.55 3.69 -9.39
CA GLN A 5 27.14 3.70 -8.00
C GLN A 5 26.25 2.49 -7.74
N ASN A 6 26.56 1.71 -6.71
CA ASN A 6 25.72 0.58 -6.29
C ASN A 6 24.40 1.14 -5.72
N TYR A 7 23.46 1.45 -6.62
CA TYR A 7 22.20 2.11 -6.30
C TYR A 7 21.36 1.31 -5.30
N ILE A 8 21.53 -0.02 -5.27
CA ILE A 8 20.88 -0.89 -4.29
C ILE A 8 21.40 -0.60 -2.89
N ALA A 9 22.72 -0.51 -2.71
CA ALA A 9 23.34 -0.20 -1.42
C ALA A 9 22.97 1.22 -0.95
N ILE A 10 22.98 2.20 -1.86
CA ILE A 10 22.61 3.59 -1.57
C ILE A 10 21.14 3.68 -1.16
N ASN A 11 20.24 3.02 -1.88
CA ASN A 11 18.82 2.98 -1.55
C ASN A 11 18.59 2.35 -0.17
N LYS A 12 19.25 1.23 0.13
CA LYS A 12 19.17 0.59 1.45
C LYS A 12 19.64 1.52 2.58
N GLU A 13 20.75 2.23 2.39
CA GLU A 13 21.26 3.17 3.39
C GLU A 13 20.29 4.34 3.61
N LEU A 14 19.70 4.87 2.53
CA LEU A 14 18.67 5.90 2.61
C LEU A 14 17.46 5.42 3.42
N TRP A 15 16.97 4.21 3.16
CA TRP A 15 15.86 3.63 3.92
C TRP A 15 16.20 3.45 5.39
N ASN A 16 17.39 2.92 5.71
CA ASN A 16 17.85 2.78 7.09
C ASN A 16 17.91 4.12 7.82
N LYS A 17 18.32 5.21 7.15
CA LYS A 17 18.32 6.57 7.73
C LYS A 17 16.92 7.13 7.93
N LYS A 18 15.96 6.73 7.09
CA LYS A 18 14.56 7.16 7.21
C LYS A 18 13.78 6.37 8.26
N THR A 19 14.16 5.13 8.56
CA THR A 19 13.44 4.26 9.50
C THR A 19 13.20 4.90 10.87
N PRO A 20 14.18 5.53 11.56
CA PRO A 20 13.94 6.14 12.86
C PRO A 20 12.89 7.25 12.81
N ILE A 21 12.87 8.04 11.74
CA ILE A 21 11.91 9.13 11.55
C ILE A 21 10.47 8.58 11.45
N HIS A 22 10.28 7.46 10.74
CA HIS A 22 8.96 6.83 10.62
C HIS A 22 8.56 6.17 11.94
N PHE A 23 9.52 5.52 12.62
CA PHE A 23 9.31 4.87 13.90
C PHE A 23 8.88 5.84 15.00
N GLU A 24 9.46 7.03 15.04
CA GLU A 24 9.14 8.07 16.02
C GLU A 24 7.92 8.93 15.66
N SER A 25 7.41 8.83 14.43
CA SER A 25 6.29 9.65 13.97
C SER A 25 4.94 9.18 14.52
N ASP A 26 4.08 10.15 14.85
CA ASP A 26 2.69 9.90 15.27
C ASP A 26 1.86 9.21 14.19
N PHE A 27 2.27 9.32 12.91
CA PHE A 27 1.54 8.73 11.78
C PHE A 27 1.46 7.20 11.86
N TYR A 28 2.51 6.53 12.34
CA TYR A 28 2.55 5.06 12.40
C TYR A 28 2.06 4.50 13.75
N ASP A 29 1.88 5.34 14.77
CA ASP A 29 1.47 4.99 16.15
C ASP A 29 1.95 3.58 16.59
N ILE A 30 3.27 3.36 16.53
CA ILE A 30 3.87 2.03 16.79
C ILE A 30 3.52 1.54 18.20
N LYS A 31 3.46 2.46 19.17
CA LYS A 31 3.10 2.15 20.56
C LYS A 31 1.66 1.67 20.66
N GLY A 32 0.71 2.38 20.03
CA GLY A 32 -0.68 1.95 19.98
C GLY A 32 -0.84 0.60 19.31
N PHE A 33 -0.17 0.39 18.17
CA PHE A 33 -0.20 -0.89 17.45
C PHE A 33 0.30 -2.06 18.30
N ILE A 34 1.45 -1.91 18.98
CA ILE A 34 1.99 -2.95 19.88
C ILE A 34 1.03 -3.26 21.03
N ASN A 35 0.26 -2.27 21.49
CA ASN A 35 -0.76 -2.44 22.53
C ASN A 35 -2.09 -3.01 22.02
N GLY A 36 -2.18 -3.35 20.72
CA GLY A 36 -3.36 -3.98 20.12
C GLY A 36 -4.33 -3.01 19.43
N ASN A 37 -3.97 -1.74 19.25
CA ASN A 37 -4.78 -0.84 18.43
C ASN A 37 -4.77 -1.28 16.97
N CYS A 38 -5.92 -1.17 16.30
CA CYS A 38 -6.02 -1.36 14.87
C CYS A 38 -5.60 -0.07 14.15
N SER A 39 -4.58 -0.16 13.29
CA SER A 39 -4.14 0.95 12.44
C SER A 39 -4.96 1.10 11.15
N LEU A 40 -5.83 0.14 10.84
CA LEU A 40 -6.68 0.15 9.67
C LEU A 40 -7.91 1.02 9.91
N ASN A 41 -8.27 1.83 8.92
CA ASN A 41 -9.51 2.61 8.90
C ASN A 41 -10.70 1.72 8.52
N ASP A 42 -11.92 2.17 8.84
CA ASP A 42 -13.16 1.44 8.58
C ASP A 42 -13.32 1.00 7.13
N ILE A 43 -12.83 1.80 6.18
CA ILE A 43 -12.90 1.48 4.76
C ILE A 43 -11.98 0.32 4.38
N GLU A 44 -10.80 0.24 4.98
CA GLU A 44 -9.86 -0.85 4.76
C GLU A 44 -10.42 -2.14 5.36
N LEU A 45 -10.99 -2.06 6.57
CA LEU A 45 -11.67 -3.19 7.20
C LEU A 45 -12.87 -3.68 6.37
N THR A 46 -13.66 -2.74 5.84
CA THR A 46 -14.81 -3.07 4.98
C THR A 46 -14.38 -3.74 3.68
N LEU A 47 -13.32 -3.23 3.03
CA LEU A 47 -12.80 -3.80 1.78
C LEU A 47 -12.13 -5.16 2.00
N LEU A 48 -11.44 -5.35 3.13
CA LEU A 48 -10.83 -6.63 3.47
C LEU A 48 -11.88 -7.70 3.81
N GLY A 49 -12.98 -7.31 4.45
CA GLY A 49 -14.05 -8.22 4.87
C GLY A 49 -13.57 -9.29 5.87
N ASP A 50 -14.25 -10.44 5.91
CA ASP A 50 -13.81 -11.58 6.73
C ASP A 50 -12.62 -12.30 6.09
N ILE A 51 -11.48 -12.24 6.78
CA ILE A 51 -10.22 -12.83 6.38
C ILE A 51 -9.89 -14.13 7.15
N SER A 52 -10.81 -14.64 7.96
CA SER A 52 -10.61 -15.85 8.75
C SER A 52 -10.21 -17.04 7.88
N GLY A 53 -9.12 -17.73 8.25
CA GLY A 53 -8.59 -18.87 7.50
C GLY A 53 -7.90 -18.53 6.17
N LYS A 54 -7.74 -17.24 5.81
CA LYS A 54 -7.04 -16.82 4.59
C LYS A 54 -5.55 -16.60 4.87
N THR A 55 -4.72 -16.84 3.86
CA THR A 55 -3.31 -16.36 3.85
C THR A 55 -3.27 -14.98 3.21
N ILE A 56 -2.68 -14.01 3.92
CA ILE A 56 -2.63 -12.60 3.47
C ILE A 56 -1.21 -12.26 3.04
N LEU A 57 -1.08 -11.65 1.86
CA LEU A 57 0.16 -11.08 1.35
C LEU A 57 0.00 -9.56 1.28
N HIS A 58 0.68 -8.84 2.17
CA HIS A 58 0.75 -7.38 2.12
C HIS A 58 1.99 -6.97 1.32
N LEU A 59 1.79 -6.48 0.09
CA LEU A 59 2.86 -5.96 -0.75
C LEU A 59 3.13 -4.49 -0.37
N GLN A 60 4.38 -4.13 -0.09
CA GLN A 60 4.74 -2.71 0.07
C GLN A 60 4.51 -1.97 -1.26
N CYS A 61 3.58 -1.02 -1.23
CA CYS A 61 2.94 -0.47 -2.43
C CYS A 61 3.67 0.72 -3.08
N HIS A 62 4.89 1.06 -2.65
CA HIS A 62 5.58 2.27 -3.12
C HIS A 62 6.49 2.05 -4.35
N TYR A 63 6.68 0.81 -4.82
CA TYR A 63 7.77 0.51 -5.78
C TYR A 63 7.40 -0.33 -7.00
N HIS A 64 6.17 -0.82 -7.13
CA HIS A 64 5.83 -1.77 -8.18
C HIS A 64 4.63 -1.31 -9.00
N SER A 65 4.73 -1.46 -10.32
CA SER A 65 3.60 -1.21 -11.21
C SER A 65 2.51 -2.28 -11.01
N ILE A 66 1.27 -1.95 -11.34
CA ILE A 66 0.16 -2.91 -11.29
C ILE A 66 0.46 -4.17 -12.14
N SER A 67 1.11 -4.00 -13.29
CA SER A 67 1.52 -5.10 -14.17
C SER A 67 2.48 -6.06 -13.46
N GLU A 68 3.45 -5.55 -12.71
CA GLU A 68 4.39 -6.37 -11.97
C GLU A 68 3.69 -7.19 -10.88
N VAL A 69 2.78 -6.57 -10.14
CA VAL A 69 1.98 -7.25 -9.11
C VAL A 69 1.14 -8.36 -9.72
N LEU A 70 0.34 -8.06 -10.75
CA LEU A 70 -0.53 -9.04 -11.41
C LEU A 70 0.26 -10.19 -12.04
N ASN A 71 1.36 -9.89 -12.72
CA ASN A 71 2.22 -10.92 -13.32
C ASN A 71 2.86 -11.81 -12.25
N SER A 72 3.28 -11.25 -11.12
CA SER A 72 3.85 -12.02 -10.01
C SER A 72 2.83 -12.99 -9.41
N LEU A 73 1.61 -12.51 -9.15
CA LEU A 73 0.51 -13.35 -8.64
C LEU A 73 0.18 -14.49 -9.61
N THR A 74 0.07 -14.17 -10.91
CA THR A 74 -0.23 -15.15 -11.96
C THR A 74 0.86 -16.22 -12.08
N LYS A 75 2.13 -15.82 -12.09
CA LYS A 75 3.29 -16.74 -12.14
C LYS A 75 3.35 -17.70 -10.95
N ASN A 76 2.79 -17.31 -9.81
CA ASN A 76 2.74 -18.13 -8.60
C ASN A 76 1.44 -18.96 -8.48
N ASN A 77 0.73 -19.16 -9.59
CA ASN A 77 -0.51 -19.95 -9.66
C ASN A 77 -1.64 -19.39 -8.79
N LEU A 78 -1.68 -18.06 -8.58
CA LEU A 78 -2.86 -17.39 -8.07
C LEU A 78 -3.73 -16.94 -9.25
N GLU A 79 -4.99 -17.34 -9.21
CA GLU A 79 -6.02 -16.86 -10.12
C GLU A 79 -6.59 -15.54 -9.58
N ILE A 80 -6.52 -14.48 -10.39
CA ILE A 80 -7.10 -13.19 -10.05
C ILE A 80 -8.63 -13.30 -10.13
N ASN A 81 -9.30 -13.03 -9.02
CA ASN A 81 -10.76 -13.03 -8.91
C ASN A 81 -11.34 -11.63 -9.15
N SER A 82 -10.70 -10.59 -8.61
CA SER A 82 -11.09 -9.19 -8.86
C SER A 82 -9.89 -8.25 -8.80
N LEU A 83 -10.03 -7.13 -9.50
CA LEU A 83 -9.17 -5.97 -9.45
C LEU A 83 -10.08 -4.73 -9.48
N ASP A 84 -10.03 -3.92 -8.42
CA ASP A 84 -10.86 -2.73 -8.27
C ASP A 84 -9.96 -1.51 -8.04
N GLU A 85 -10.20 -0.41 -8.75
CA GLU A 85 -9.45 0.83 -8.64
C GLU A 85 -10.31 1.94 -8.01
N PHE A 86 -9.68 2.78 -7.20
CA PHE A 86 -10.33 3.84 -6.44
C PHE A 86 -9.61 5.16 -6.68
N ASP A 87 -10.39 6.21 -6.92
CA ASP A 87 -9.92 7.56 -7.22
C ASP A 87 -9.59 8.40 -5.98
N TYR A 88 -9.41 7.75 -4.82
CA TYR A 88 -9.08 8.39 -3.55
C TYR A 88 -8.09 7.55 -2.75
N SER A 89 -7.34 8.19 -1.86
CA SER A 89 -6.48 7.56 -0.86
C SER A 89 -7.17 7.55 0.52
N PRO A 90 -7.05 6.48 1.32
CA PRO A 90 -7.48 6.50 2.72
C PRO A 90 -6.56 7.33 3.63
N TYR A 91 -5.39 7.73 3.12
CA TYR A 91 -4.39 8.52 3.82
C TYR A 91 -4.13 9.88 3.14
N CYS A 92 -3.94 10.93 3.93
CA CYS A 92 -3.54 12.26 3.45
C CYS A 92 -2.02 12.30 3.19
N CYS A 93 -1.54 11.48 2.26
CA CYS A 93 -0.11 11.22 2.04
C CYS A 93 0.53 12.00 0.87
N PHE A 94 -0.25 12.78 0.12
CA PHE A 94 0.26 13.59 -1.00
C PHE A 94 0.16 15.09 -0.69
N ASN A 95 0.98 15.91 -1.36
CA ASN A 95 0.87 17.36 -1.23
C ASN A 95 -0.42 17.87 -1.90
N GLU A 96 -0.98 18.97 -1.39
CA GLU A 96 -2.24 19.56 -1.89
C GLU A 96 -3.44 18.60 -1.90
N THR A 97 -3.45 17.66 -0.95
CA THR A 97 -4.56 16.72 -0.80
C THR A 97 -5.72 17.37 -0.05
N ILE A 98 -6.95 17.13 -0.50
CA ILE A 98 -8.20 17.56 0.15
C ILE A 98 -9.01 16.34 0.60
N GLU A 99 -9.70 16.47 1.74
CA GLU A 99 -10.64 15.46 2.21
C GLU A 99 -12.01 15.67 1.53
N ILE A 100 -12.48 14.65 0.82
CA ILE A 100 -13.75 14.69 0.08
C ILE A 100 -14.89 13.97 0.81
N ALA A 101 -14.54 13.09 1.74
CA ALA A 101 -15.41 12.40 2.68
C ALA A 101 -14.53 11.90 3.84
N PRO A 102 -15.09 11.48 5.00
CA PRO A 102 -14.30 10.99 6.12
C PRO A 102 -13.29 9.93 5.67
N LYS A 103 -11.99 10.20 5.89
CA LYS A 103 -10.88 9.31 5.49
C LYS A 103 -10.83 8.99 3.99
N LYS A 104 -11.32 9.88 3.12
CA LYS A 104 -11.16 9.81 1.66
C LYS A 104 -10.53 11.08 1.15
N TYR A 105 -9.34 10.93 0.58
CA TYR A 105 -8.47 12.04 0.23
C TYR A 105 -8.16 12.04 -1.27
N ARG A 106 -8.19 13.21 -1.92
CA ARG A 106 -7.85 13.40 -3.34
C ARG A 106 -6.88 14.56 -3.54
N ILE A 107 -6.10 14.51 -4.62
CA ILE A 107 -5.23 15.64 -5.00
C ILE A 107 -6.10 16.75 -5.61
N LYS A 108 -6.07 17.95 -5.02
CA LYS A 108 -7.00 19.06 -5.33
C LYS A 108 -7.17 19.36 -6.82
N HIS A 109 -6.07 19.35 -7.57
CA HIS A 109 -6.07 19.72 -8.99
C HIS A 109 -6.32 18.54 -9.95
N LEU A 110 -6.32 17.30 -9.46
CA LEU A 110 -6.57 16.10 -10.26
C LEU A 110 -8.01 15.59 -10.14
N ASP A 111 -8.72 15.95 -9.07
CA ASP A 111 -10.09 15.50 -8.79
C ASP A 111 -10.21 13.97 -8.90
N ASN A 112 -11.24 13.43 -9.56
CA ASN A 112 -11.49 12.00 -9.74
C ASN A 112 -10.81 11.38 -10.98
N LYS A 113 -9.79 12.04 -11.55
CA LYS A 113 -9.22 11.65 -12.85
C LYS A 113 -8.13 10.59 -12.75
N ILE A 114 -7.61 10.32 -11.56
CA ILE A 114 -6.53 9.35 -11.35
C ILE A 114 -6.95 8.28 -10.34
N PRO A 115 -6.67 6.99 -10.61
CA PRO A 115 -6.72 5.98 -9.56
C PRO A 115 -5.57 6.24 -8.58
N MET A 116 -5.90 6.30 -7.29
CA MET A 116 -4.94 6.50 -6.20
C MET A 116 -4.65 5.20 -5.44
N VAL A 117 -5.60 4.27 -5.44
CA VAL A 117 -5.50 2.97 -4.75
C VAL A 117 -6.15 1.90 -5.62
N TYR A 118 -5.67 0.66 -5.52
CA TYR A 118 -6.34 -0.50 -6.08
C TYR A 118 -6.38 -1.65 -5.07
N THR A 119 -7.32 -2.58 -5.23
CA THR A 119 -7.42 -3.84 -4.47
C THR A 119 -7.40 -5.02 -5.43
N ILE A 120 -6.73 -6.10 -5.04
CA ILE A 120 -6.72 -7.36 -5.79
C ILE A 120 -7.19 -8.48 -4.87
N VAL A 121 -8.16 -9.28 -5.35
CA VAL A 121 -8.54 -10.55 -4.73
C VAL A 121 -8.05 -11.67 -5.64
N ALA A 122 -7.32 -12.63 -5.07
CA ALA A 122 -6.82 -13.77 -5.82
C ALA A 122 -6.91 -15.07 -5.01
N THR A 123 -7.12 -16.18 -5.70
CA THR A 123 -7.24 -17.52 -5.10
C THR A 123 -6.08 -18.38 -5.58
N LYS A 124 -5.40 -19.03 -4.63
CA LYS A 124 -4.34 -19.99 -4.97
C LYS A 124 -4.98 -21.27 -5.50
N LYS A 125 -4.63 -21.66 -6.73
CA LYS A 125 -5.04 -22.96 -7.26
C LYS A 125 -4.22 -24.05 -6.58
N HIS A 126 -4.89 -24.97 -5.91
CA HIS A 126 -4.28 -26.24 -5.52
C HIS A 126 -4.17 -27.11 -6.77
N GLN A 127 -2.95 -27.54 -7.10
CA GLN A 127 -2.76 -28.68 -8.01
C GLN A 127 -3.07 -29.97 -7.26
#